data_AF-A0A7C4HGT0-F1
#
_entry.id   AF-A0A7C4HGT0-F1
#
_cell.length_a   1.000
_cell.length_b   1.000
_cell.length_c   1.000
_cell.angle_alpha   90.00
_cell.angle_beta   90.00
_cell.angle_gamma   90.00
#
_symmetry.space_group_name_H-M   'P 1'
#
loop_
_entity.id
_entity.type
_entity.pdbx_description
1 polymer ?
#
loop_
_entity_poly.entity_id
_entity_poly.type
_entity_poly.pdbx_seq_one_letter_code
_entity_poly.pdbx_strand_id
1 'polypeptide(L)'
;MNGYKILNAPHGFPDTKNLIEANIVGVKSKASIYGPVYSKKVISYALNFISDKTGEGVSEKIETLEQLAEYLLSKTDKYPTSYCSIVYADIKTEVELQGEVGAATRIGEMGWWRGFKGDPAERNVNVEKLLLDVYNASISLKLCPKEFGYKVNSDGTADLLLPSCYYK
;
A
#
# COMPACT_ATOMS: atom_id res chain seq x y z
N MET A 1 -11.83 -21.59 -11.47
CA MET A 1 -12.30 -20.23 -11.79
C MET A 1 -13.83 -20.10 -11.84
N ASN A 2 -14.60 -21.19 -11.86
CA ASN A 2 -16.07 -21.11 -11.84
C ASN A 2 -16.58 -20.31 -10.62
N GLY A 3 -17.48 -19.35 -10.87
CA GLY A 3 -18.13 -18.54 -9.85
C GLY A 3 -17.47 -17.19 -9.53
N TYR A 4 -16.29 -16.89 -10.08
CA TYR A 4 -15.67 -15.56 -9.92
C TYR A 4 -16.15 -14.59 -11.01
N LYS A 5 -16.47 -13.36 -10.60
CA LYS A 5 -16.60 -12.21 -11.50
C LYS A 5 -15.20 -11.65 -11.74
N ILE A 6 -14.75 -11.62 -12.99
CA ILE A 6 -13.44 -11.10 -13.38
C ILE A 6 -13.61 -9.68 -13.94
N LEU A 7 -12.90 -8.74 -13.35
CA LEU A 7 -12.80 -7.35 -13.80
C LEU A 7 -11.41 -7.11 -14.39
N ASN A 8 -11.36 -6.27 -15.43
CA ASN A 8 -10.12 -5.97 -16.15
C ASN A 8 -9.78 -4.49 -16.06
N ALA A 9 -8.61 -4.17 -15.51
CA ALA A 9 -8.11 -2.81 -15.49
C ALA A 9 -7.73 -2.35 -16.91
N PRO A 10 -7.96 -1.07 -17.27
CA PRO A 10 -7.61 -0.54 -18.60
C PRO A 10 -6.10 -0.34 -18.80
N HIS A 11 -5.29 -0.62 -17.78
CA HIS A 11 -3.83 -0.45 -17.78
C HIS A 11 -3.13 -1.76 -17.39
N GLY A 12 -1.85 -1.85 -17.77
CA GLY A 12 -0.95 -2.91 -17.31
C GLY A 12 -0.53 -2.72 -15.86
N PHE A 13 0.48 -3.47 -15.43
CA PHE A 13 1.03 -3.33 -14.08
C PHE A 13 1.45 -1.88 -13.78
N PRO A 14 1.23 -1.39 -12.53
CA PRO A 14 1.81 -0.12 -12.12
C PRO A 14 3.32 -0.14 -12.32
N ASP A 15 3.84 0.90 -12.94
CA ASP A 15 5.29 1.12 -12.93
C ASP A 15 5.79 1.42 -11.50
N THR A 16 7.09 1.21 -11.28
CA THR A 16 7.72 1.40 -9.97
C THR A 16 7.55 2.82 -9.44
N LYS A 17 7.42 3.83 -10.32
CA LYS A 17 7.21 5.21 -9.91
C LYS A 17 5.85 5.39 -9.23
N ASN A 18 4.77 4.91 -9.84
CA ASN A 18 3.44 4.99 -9.26
C ASN A 18 3.38 4.25 -7.91
N LEU A 19 4.09 3.13 -7.78
CA LEU A 19 4.18 2.38 -6.51
C LEU A 19 4.95 3.17 -5.44
N ILE A 20 6.07 3.80 -5.77
CA ILE A 20 6.80 4.66 -4.84
C ILE A 20 5.90 5.81 -4.38
N GLU A 21 5.28 6.54 -5.32
CA GLU A 21 4.41 7.68 -5.01
C GLU A 21 3.24 7.29 -4.10
N ALA A 22 2.57 6.17 -4.39
CA ALA A 22 1.48 5.66 -3.56
C ALA A 22 1.93 5.33 -2.13
N ASN A 23 3.07 4.67 -1.97
CA ASN A 23 3.61 4.34 -0.66
C ASN A 23 4.03 5.59 0.12
N ILE A 24 4.60 6.61 -0.54
CA ILE A 24 4.93 7.89 0.10
C ILE A 24 3.67 8.61 0.61
N VAL A 25 2.57 8.59 -0.14
CA VAL A 25 1.28 9.13 0.33
C VAL A 25 0.81 8.40 1.58
N GLY A 26 0.90 7.07 1.59
CA GLY A 26 0.57 6.25 2.76
C GLY A 26 1.41 6.62 4.00
N VAL A 27 2.73 6.74 3.84
CA VAL A 27 3.65 7.14 4.91
C VAL A 27 3.34 8.55 5.41
N LYS A 28 3.06 9.52 4.52
CA LYS A 28 2.66 10.89 4.90
C LYS A 28 1.39 10.90 5.75
N SER A 29 0.41 10.07 5.38
CA SER A 29 -0.82 9.94 6.15
C SER A 29 -0.58 9.38 7.56
N LYS A 30 0.39 8.48 7.74
CA LYS A 30 0.76 7.96 9.07
C LYS A 30 1.62 8.97 9.85
N ALA A 31 2.51 9.68 9.17
CA ALA A 31 3.31 10.74 9.77
C ALA A 31 2.46 11.90 10.31
N SER A 32 1.27 12.17 9.77
CA SER A 32 0.34 13.15 10.35
C SER A 32 -0.24 12.70 11.70
N ILE A 33 -0.21 11.40 12.01
CA ILE A 33 -0.68 10.80 13.27
C ILE A 33 0.47 10.72 14.28
N TYR A 34 1.63 10.18 13.90
CA TYR A 34 2.77 9.96 14.81
C TYR A 34 3.76 11.13 14.86
N GLY A 35 3.60 12.10 13.96
CA GLY A 35 4.52 13.22 13.82
C GLY A 35 5.80 12.90 13.03
N PRO A 36 6.75 13.85 12.99
CA PRO A 36 7.94 13.77 12.14
C PRO A 36 8.88 12.58 12.42
N VAL A 37 8.81 12.00 13.62
CA VAL A 37 9.62 10.84 14.00
C VAL A 37 9.33 9.63 13.12
N TYR A 38 8.08 9.48 12.65
CA TYR A 38 7.66 8.38 11.78
C TYR A 38 8.39 8.44 10.44
N SER A 39 8.31 9.58 9.75
CA SER A 39 8.99 9.77 8.47
C SER A 39 10.50 9.57 8.58
N LYS A 40 11.13 10.04 9.66
CA LYS A 40 12.56 9.85 9.89
C LYS A 40 12.94 8.37 10.02
N LYS A 41 12.15 7.58 10.75
CA LYS A 41 12.36 6.13 10.88
C LYS A 41 12.14 5.40 9.55
N VAL A 42 11.08 5.73 8.82
CA VAL A 42 10.81 5.16 7.50
C VAL A 42 11.96 5.44 6.53
N ILE A 43 12.43 6.69 6.47
CA ILE A 43 13.58 7.06 5.62
C ILE A 43 14.81 6.22 6.00
N SER A 44 15.16 6.18 7.28
CA SER A 44 16.32 5.41 7.76
C SER A 44 16.22 3.92 7.38
N TYR A 45 15.07 3.28 7.64
CA TYR A 45 14.88 1.86 7.32
C TYR A 45 14.83 1.57 5.83
N ALA A 46 14.23 2.45 5.03
CA ALA A 46 14.19 2.29 3.58
C ALA A 46 15.60 2.40 2.97
N LEU A 47 16.40 3.36 3.43
CA LEU A 47 17.79 3.54 2.98
C LEU A 47 18.68 2.36 3.35
N ASN A 48 18.55 1.83 4.58
CA ASN A 48 19.27 0.62 4.98
C ASN A 48 18.85 -0.58 4.13
N PHE A 49 17.55 -0.78 3.92
CA PHE A 49 17.05 -1.89 3.10
C PHE A 49 17.59 -1.83 1.67
N ILE A 50 17.51 -0.66 1.01
CA ILE A 50 17.94 -0.55 -0.39
C ILE A 50 19.46 -0.61 -0.51
N SER A 51 20.20 -0.10 0.47
CA SER A 51 21.66 -0.28 0.60
C SER A 51 22.02 -1.76 0.62
N ASP A 52 21.39 -2.55 1.50
CA ASP A 52 21.61 -4.00 1.59
C ASP A 52 21.27 -4.74 0.28
N LYS A 53 20.19 -4.34 -0.41
CA LYS A 53 19.76 -4.97 -1.67
C LYS A 53 20.63 -4.61 -2.87
N THR A 54 21.25 -3.44 -2.87
CA THR A 54 22.05 -2.95 -4.00
C THR A 54 23.56 -3.10 -3.78
N GLY A 55 23.99 -3.34 -2.53
CA GLY A 55 25.41 -3.36 -2.14
C GLY A 55 26.05 -1.98 -2.11
N GLU A 56 25.27 -0.91 -2.25
CA GLU A 56 25.76 0.47 -2.16
C GLU A 56 25.71 0.95 -0.71
N GLY A 57 26.61 1.87 -0.31
CA GLY A 57 26.54 2.49 1.01
C GLY A 57 25.27 3.31 1.23
N VAL A 58 24.88 3.48 2.49
CA VAL A 58 23.72 4.30 2.88
C VAL A 58 23.98 5.77 2.51
N SER A 59 23.05 6.38 1.78
CA SER A 59 23.12 7.82 1.48
C SER A 59 22.70 8.63 2.70
N GLU A 60 23.65 9.31 3.34
CA GLU A 60 23.40 10.10 4.56
C GLU A 60 22.65 11.41 4.33
N LYS A 61 22.42 11.83 3.08
CA LYS A 61 21.90 13.15 2.73
C LYS A 61 20.38 13.23 2.56
N ILE A 62 19.67 12.11 2.73
CA ILE A 62 18.23 12.04 2.47
C ILE A 62 17.47 12.25 3.78
N GLU A 63 16.75 13.37 3.85
CA GLU A 63 16.05 13.83 5.05
C GLU A 63 14.52 13.92 4.86
N THR A 64 14.05 13.94 3.60
CA THR A 64 12.62 14.03 3.27
C THR A 64 12.12 12.81 2.50
N LEU A 65 10.80 12.60 2.54
CA LEU A 65 10.14 11.52 1.81
C LEU A 65 10.22 11.73 0.29
N GLU A 66 10.25 12.98 -0.16
CA GLU A 66 10.45 13.35 -1.57
C GLU A 66 11.86 12.97 -2.05
N GLN A 67 12.89 13.32 -1.27
CA GLN A 67 14.26 12.92 -1.56
C GLN A 67 14.43 11.40 -1.56
N LEU A 68 13.74 10.71 -0.64
CA LEU A 68 13.70 9.25 -0.64
C LEU A 68 13.06 8.69 -1.92
N ALA A 69 11.95 9.27 -2.37
CA ALA A 69 11.28 8.83 -3.60
C ALA A 69 12.18 8.97 -4.84
N GLU A 70 12.82 10.13 -5.00
CA GLU A 70 13.77 10.40 -6.08
C GLU A 70 14.97 9.43 -6.03
N TYR A 71 15.50 9.20 -4.83
CA TYR A 71 16.59 8.26 -4.63
C TYR A 71 16.19 6.83 -5.01
N LEU A 72 15.03 6.34 -4.56
CA LEU A 72 14.57 4.98 -4.88
C LEU A 72 14.26 4.80 -6.37
N LEU A 73 13.77 5.85 -7.04
CA LEU A 73 13.64 5.88 -8.50
C LEU A 73 15.00 5.73 -9.18
N SER A 74 16.04 6.42 -8.69
CA SER A 74 17.40 6.25 -9.23
C SER A 74 17.99 4.85 -9.05
N LYS A 75 17.36 3.99 -8.24
CA LYS A 75 17.79 2.61 -7.98
C LYS A 75 17.04 1.55 -8.78
N THR A 76 16.05 1.91 -9.58
CA THR A 76 15.21 0.92 -10.29
C THR A 76 15.99 0.07 -11.28
N ASP A 77 17.09 0.58 -11.84
CA ASP A 77 17.94 -0.19 -12.77
C ASP A 77 18.67 -1.33 -12.06
N LYS A 78 19.02 -1.15 -10.77
CA LYS A 78 19.71 -2.15 -9.95
C LYS A 78 18.73 -3.03 -9.16
N TYR A 79 17.63 -2.44 -8.71
CA TYR A 79 16.61 -3.12 -7.93
C TYR A 79 15.22 -2.63 -8.40
N PRO A 80 14.63 -3.30 -9.41
CA PRO A 80 13.38 -2.87 -10.05
C PRO A 80 12.21 -2.67 -9.10
N THR A 81 12.24 -3.36 -7.95
CA THR A 81 11.22 -3.29 -6.90
C THR A 81 11.66 -2.40 -5.72
N SER A 82 12.33 -1.28 -5.99
CA SER A 82 12.83 -0.35 -4.95
C SER A 82 11.72 0.21 -4.05
N TYR A 83 10.47 0.25 -4.51
CA TYR A 83 9.30 0.57 -3.70
C TYR A 83 9.11 -0.36 -2.48
N CYS A 84 9.56 -1.63 -2.56
CA CYS A 84 9.48 -2.58 -1.45
C CYS A 84 10.27 -2.11 -0.22
N SER A 85 11.26 -1.24 -0.39
CA SER A 85 11.99 -0.66 0.73
C SER A 85 11.10 0.23 1.60
N ILE A 86 10.16 0.97 1.00
CA ILE A 86 9.19 1.81 1.71
C ILE A 86 8.20 0.93 2.46
N VAL A 87 7.66 -0.11 1.80
CA VAL A 87 6.72 -1.06 2.44
C VAL A 87 7.35 -1.73 3.66
N TYR A 88 8.58 -2.24 3.51
CA TYR A 88 9.34 -2.82 4.62
C TYR A 88 9.55 -1.80 5.75
N ALA A 89 10.00 -0.60 5.41
CA ALA A 89 10.29 0.45 6.37
C ALA A 89 9.05 0.93 7.12
N ASP A 90 7.92 1.04 6.43
CA ASP A 90 6.62 1.40 6.99
C ASP A 90 6.16 0.36 8.01
N ILE A 91 6.14 -0.92 7.64
CA ILE A 91 5.77 -2.03 8.55
C ILE A 91 6.71 -2.07 9.76
N LYS A 92 8.03 -1.94 9.53
CA LYS A 92 9.02 -1.96 10.61
C LYS A 92 8.83 -0.79 11.58
N THR A 93 8.52 0.40 11.05
CA THR A 93 8.28 1.60 11.86
C THR A 93 7.00 1.44 12.69
N GLU A 94 5.92 0.88 12.12
CA GLU A 94 4.70 0.59 12.89
C GLU A 94 4.97 -0.38 14.04
N VAL A 95 5.64 -1.50 13.76
CA VAL A 95 5.97 -2.52 14.77
C VAL A 95 6.80 -1.92 15.89
N GLU A 96 7.78 -1.08 15.56
CA GLU A 96 8.63 -0.46 16.58
C GLU A 96 7.86 0.56 17.44
N LEU A 97 6.98 1.37 16.84
CA LEU A 97 6.26 2.42 17.56
C LEU A 97 5.05 1.88 18.35
N GLN A 98 4.46 0.77 17.92
CA GLN A 98 3.18 0.29 18.46
C GLN A 98 3.27 -1.11 19.07
N GLY A 99 4.38 -1.81 18.91
CA GLY A 99 4.57 -3.18 19.39
C GLY A 99 3.92 -4.28 18.54
N GLU A 100 3.06 -3.90 17.58
CA GLU A 100 2.35 -4.82 16.67
C GLU A 100 2.19 -4.19 15.27
N VAL A 101 2.04 -5.02 14.24
CA VAL A 101 1.68 -4.56 12.88
C VAL A 101 0.23 -4.09 12.89
N GLY A 102 -0.05 -2.89 12.36
CA GLY A 102 -1.39 -2.51 11.96
C GLY A 102 -2.23 -1.67 12.91
N ALA A 103 -1.68 -1.07 13.96
CA ALA A 103 -2.46 -0.09 14.73
C ALA A 103 -2.59 1.28 14.01
N ALA A 104 -1.66 1.69 13.15
CA ALA A 104 -1.88 2.80 12.20
C ALA A 104 -2.76 2.39 11.02
N THR A 105 -2.61 1.16 10.53
CA THR A 105 -3.53 0.56 9.56
C THR A 105 -4.96 0.58 10.10
N ARG A 106 -5.19 0.28 11.38
CA ARG A 106 -6.51 0.48 12.03
C ARG A 106 -6.98 1.93 12.02
N ILE A 107 -6.10 2.92 12.17
CA ILE A 107 -6.48 4.35 12.12
C ILE A 107 -6.76 4.81 10.69
N GLY A 108 -5.96 4.38 9.71
CA GLY A 108 -6.18 4.64 8.29
C GLY A 108 -7.42 3.93 7.75
N GLU A 109 -7.62 2.67 8.14
CA GLU A 109 -8.85 1.90 7.93
C GLU A 109 -10.02 2.62 8.59
N MET A 110 -9.93 3.08 9.84
CA MET A 110 -10.99 3.89 10.46
C MET A 110 -11.29 5.17 9.65
N GLY A 111 -10.28 5.79 9.03
CA GLY A 111 -10.47 6.92 8.12
C GLY A 111 -11.21 6.55 6.83
N TRP A 112 -10.88 5.41 6.24
CA TRP A 112 -11.58 4.84 5.08
C TRP A 112 -13.01 4.40 5.44
N TRP A 113 -13.19 3.83 6.63
CA TRP A 113 -14.47 3.46 7.24
C TRP A 113 -15.33 4.67 7.64
N ARG A 114 -14.76 5.85 7.91
CA ARG A 114 -15.51 7.10 8.15
C ARG A 114 -16.23 7.61 6.89
N GLY A 115 -15.77 7.22 5.70
CA GLY A 115 -16.52 7.41 4.45
C GLY A 115 -17.82 6.61 4.39
N PHE A 116 -17.89 5.50 5.15
CA PHE A 116 -19.10 4.74 5.41
C PHE A 116 -19.77 5.28 6.68
N LYS A 117 -20.53 6.38 6.57
CA LYS A 117 -21.36 6.89 7.66
C LYS A 117 -22.49 5.89 7.98
N GLY A 118 -22.63 5.49 9.25
CA GLY A 118 -23.74 4.64 9.74
C GLY A 118 -23.35 3.76 10.94
N ASP A 119 -24.31 3.40 11.79
CA ASP A 119 -24.11 2.50 12.94
C ASP A 119 -23.69 1.09 12.47
N PRO A 120 -22.57 0.51 12.95
CA PRO A 120 -22.17 -0.86 12.62
C PRO A 120 -23.27 -1.92 12.77
N ALA A 121 -24.22 -1.72 13.69
CA ALA A 121 -25.33 -2.65 13.93
C ALA A 121 -26.46 -2.54 12.89
N GLU A 122 -26.52 -1.46 12.10
CA GLU A 122 -27.56 -1.20 11.09
C GLU A 122 -27.06 -1.34 9.65
N ARG A 123 -25.78 -1.69 9.46
CA ARG A 123 -25.18 -1.76 8.13
C ARG A 123 -25.58 -3.04 7.40
N ASN A 124 -26.57 -2.91 6.53
CA ASN A 124 -26.75 -3.81 5.40
C ASN A 124 -25.61 -3.56 4.40
N VAL A 125 -24.40 -4.06 4.71
CA VAL A 125 -23.21 -3.84 3.88
C VAL A 125 -23.38 -4.58 2.56
N ASN A 126 -23.56 -3.84 1.48
CA ASN A 126 -23.49 -4.41 0.14
C ASN A 126 -22.03 -4.69 -0.21
N VAL A 127 -21.58 -5.91 0.07
CA VAL A 127 -20.19 -6.37 -0.14
C VAL A 127 -19.77 -6.26 -1.60
N GLU A 128 -20.68 -6.52 -2.54
CA GLU A 128 -20.40 -6.36 -3.96
C GLU A 128 -20.09 -4.90 -4.32
N LYS A 129 -20.91 -3.96 -3.84
CA LYS A 129 -20.66 -2.53 -4.04
C LYS A 129 -19.32 -2.12 -3.43
N LEU A 130 -19.01 -2.58 -2.23
CA LEU A 130 -17.73 -2.30 -1.57
C LEU A 130 -16.56 -2.76 -2.45
N LEU A 131 -16.59 -4.00 -2.94
CA LEU A 131 -15.54 -4.54 -3.80
C LEU A 131 -15.37 -3.75 -5.11
N LEU A 132 -16.47 -3.32 -5.71
CA LEU A 132 -16.45 -2.47 -6.90
C LEU A 132 -15.87 -1.08 -6.61
N ASP A 133 -16.20 -0.49 -5.45
CA ASP A 133 -15.63 0.79 -5.01
C ASP A 133 -14.11 0.66 -4.79
N VAL A 134 -13.64 -0.43 -4.17
CA VAL A 134 -12.21 -0.74 -4.02
C VAL A 134 -11.52 -0.90 -5.38
N TYR A 135 -12.12 -1.68 -6.28
CA TYR A 135 -11.61 -1.87 -7.64
C TYR A 135 -11.48 -0.54 -8.38
N ASN A 136 -12.52 0.30 -8.38
CA ASN A 136 -12.51 1.61 -9.05
C ASN A 136 -11.50 2.59 -8.43
N ALA A 137 -11.36 2.59 -7.11
CA ALA A 137 -10.33 3.37 -6.42
C ALA A 137 -8.94 2.89 -6.84
N SER A 138 -8.70 1.57 -6.87
CA SER A 138 -7.42 1.01 -7.29
C SER A 138 -7.08 1.30 -8.75
N ILE A 139 -8.08 1.33 -9.67
CA ILE A 139 -7.90 1.78 -11.05
C ILE A 139 -7.46 3.25 -11.10
N SER A 140 -8.15 4.10 -10.33
CA SER A 140 -7.89 5.54 -10.33
C SER A 140 -6.47 5.86 -9.83
N LEU A 141 -5.96 5.05 -8.91
CA LEU A 141 -4.59 5.12 -8.41
C LEU A 141 -3.57 4.38 -9.30
N LYS A 142 -4.03 3.75 -10.38
CA LYS A 142 -3.23 2.87 -11.25
C LYS A 142 -2.57 1.70 -10.52
N LEU A 143 -3.14 1.27 -9.38
CA LEU A 143 -2.64 0.17 -8.55
C LEU A 143 -3.39 -1.14 -8.77
N CYS A 144 -4.46 -1.13 -9.58
CA CYS A 144 -5.23 -2.31 -9.86
C CYS A 144 -4.39 -3.30 -10.69
N PRO A 145 -4.32 -4.60 -10.31
CA PRO A 145 -3.77 -5.60 -11.21
C PRO A 145 -4.63 -5.67 -12.47
N LYS A 146 -4.02 -6.16 -13.56
CA LYS A 146 -4.70 -6.28 -14.85
C LYS A 146 -6.00 -7.08 -14.73
N GLU A 147 -5.98 -8.15 -13.93
CA GLU A 147 -7.12 -8.98 -13.62
C GLU A 147 -7.41 -8.92 -12.11
N PHE A 148 -8.64 -8.55 -11.76
CA PHE A 148 -9.16 -8.58 -10.40
C PHE A 148 -10.42 -9.45 -10.39
N GLY A 149 -10.33 -10.61 -9.77
CA GLY A 149 -11.46 -11.51 -9.59
C GLY A 149 -12.04 -11.40 -8.18
N TYR A 150 -13.36 -11.49 -8.07
CA TYR A 150 -14.01 -11.65 -6.77
C TYR A 150 -15.22 -12.58 -6.85
N LYS A 151 -15.60 -13.14 -5.71
CA LYS A 151 -16.80 -13.94 -5.53
C LYS A 151 -17.40 -13.58 -4.17
N VAL A 152 -18.69 -13.21 -4.14
CA VAL A 152 -19.43 -13.02 -2.88
C VAL A 152 -20.07 -14.35 -2.48
N ASN A 153 -19.81 -14.78 -1.26
CA ASN A 153 -20.32 -16.03 -0.71
C ASN A 153 -21.70 -15.83 -0.08
N SER A 154 -22.44 -16.93 0.11
CA SER A 154 -23.79 -16.90 0.67
C SER A 154 -23.86 -16.43 2.13
N ASP A 155 -22.76 -16.49 2.85
CA ASP A 155 -22.62 -16.03 4.24
C ASP A 155 -22.26 -14.52 4.34
N GLY A 156 -22.21 -13.82 3.19
CA GLY A 156 -21.85 -12.41 3.15
C GLY A 156 -20.34 -12.15 3.17
N THR A 157 -19.49 -13.19 3.10
CA THR A 157 -18.04 -13.01 2.89
C THR A 157 -17.70 -12.85 1.40
N ALA A 158 -16.45 -12.52 1.09
CA ALA A 158 -15.98 -12.48 -0.29
C ALA A 158 -14.60 -13.10 -0.45
N ASP A 159 -14.44 -13.89 -1.52
CA ASP A 159 -13.17 -14.43 -1.97
C ASP A 159 -12.57 -13.49 -3.02
N LEU A 160 -11.28 -13.20 -2.91
CA LEU A 160 -10.53 -12.42 -3.90
C LEU A 160 -9.61 -13.33 -4.71
N LEU A 161 -9.49 -13.05 -6.00
CA LEU A 161 -8.58 -13.70 -6.93
C LEU A 161 -7.73 -12.63 -7.61
N LEU A 162 -6.42 -12.66 -7.37
CA LEU A 162 -5.46 -11.74 -7.96
C LEU A 162 -4.42 -12.57 -8.75
N PRO A 163 -4.71 -12.96 -10.00
CA PRO A 163 -3.83 -13.83 -10.79
C PRO A 163 -2.41 -13.27 -10.93
N SER A 164 -2.31 -11.95 -10.93
CA SER A 164 -1.10 -11.18 -11.15
C SER A 164 -0.84 -10.20 -10.00
N CYS A 165 -0.55 -10.72 -8.81
CA CYS A 165 -0.21 -9.93 -7.62
C CYS A 165 1.22 -9.34 -7.71
N TYR A 166 1.38 -8.08 -7.29
CA TYR A 166 2.62 -7.29 -7.30
C TYR A 166 3.52 -7.50 -6.07
N TYR A 167 3.07 -8.29 -5.08
CA TYR A 167 3.82 -8.64 -3.86
C TYR A 167 4.28 -10.11 -3.85
N LYS A 168 4.61 -10.67 -5.02
CA LYS A 168 5.18 -12.04 -5.11
C LYS A 168 6.58 -12.12 -4.53
#